data_AF-A0A2N5IBS9-F1
#
_entry.id   AF-A0A2N5IBS9-F1
#
_cell.length_a   1.000
_cell.length_b   1.000
_cell.length_c   1.000
_cell.angle_alpha   90.00
_cell.angle_beta   90.00
_cell.angle_gamma   90.00
#
_symmetry.space_group_name_H-M   'P 1'
#
loop_
_entity.id
_entity.type
_entity.pdbx_description
1 polymer ?
#
loop_
_entity_poly.entity_id
_entity_poly.type
_entity_poly.pdbx_seq_one_letter_code
_entity_poly.pdbx_strand_id
1 'polypeptide(L)'
;MQSMEEILDNIKEQQNAQQILSFHEVQDLPQILSEDEYIEYIASATMNNKKGLLALTDERVLFIYRDNGYTRFDQMNYEDITFIHPQRDSFYGEIEIYLKENKAHVRDISNYDLNEVLELFDSYIDNEPYQQPAKKGSFLGGFFKFVGFVTCIIFLIGFGVGIYEEMSVSETSLSDTSNEEITLDGLSPEEAFKEYGIEVTSITLDKEKDLIVGELTNKSDQLYRSAYINVHILDKEGKFLDNFLESTENFEPGETWKIELYNYEENAETLKVKEIDAYEPLDEE
;
A
#
# COMPACT_ATOMS: atom_id res chain seq x y z
N MET A 1 -10.07 -0.13 -27.10
CA MET A 1 -10.16 -0.61 -25.71
C MET A 1 -8.75 -1.00 -25.34
N GLN A 2 -8.19 -0.47 -24.24
CA GLN A 2 -6.82 -0.84 -23.87
C GLN A 2 -6.75 -2.36 -23.72
N SER A 3 -5.79 -2.98 -24.41
CA SER A 3 -5.64 -4.43 -24.36
C SER A 3 -5.12 -4.85 -22.99
N MET A 4 -5.42 -6.08 -22.57
CA MET A 4 -4.87 -6.64 -21.34
C MET A 4 -3.33 -6.58 -21.34
N GLU A 5 -2.70 -6.82 -22.48
CA GLU A 5 -1.24 -6.76 -22.63
C GLU A 5 -0.70 -5.37 -22.33
N GLU A 6 -1.29 -4.32 -22.92
CA GLU A 6 -0.92 -2.92 -22.65
C GLU A 6 -1.15 -2.53 -21.19
N ILE A 7 -2.25 -2.98 -20.57
CA ILE A 7 -2.52 -2.70 -19.15
C ILE A 7 -1.45 -3.34 -18.27
N LEU A 8 -1.14 -4.62 -18.51
CA LEU A 8 -0.15 -5.34 -17.72
C LEU A 8 1.25 -4.75 -17.90
N ASP A 9 1.61 -4.31 -19.10
CA ASP A 9 2.90 -3.69 -19.36
C ASP A 9 3.02 -2.34 -18.65
N ASN A 10 1.97 -1.51 -18.66
CA ASN A 10 1.94 -0.27 -17.87
C ASN A 10 2.10 -0.54 -16.36
N ILE A 11 1.44 -1.59 -15.83
CA ILE A 11 1.54 -1.94 -14.41
C ILE A 11 2.96 -2.42 -14.06
N LYS A 12 3.60 -3.21 -14.92
CA LYS A 12 4.95 -3.74 -14.70
C LYS A 12 6.02 -2.66 -14.59
N GLU A 13 5.80 -1.49 -15.19
CA GLU A 13 6.72 -0.36 -15.11
C GLU A 13 6.66 0.36 -13.75
N GLN A 14 5.66 0.09 -12.91
CA GLN A 14 5.49 0.72 -11.60
C GLN A 14 6.29 -0.01 -10.51
N GLN A 15 6.78 0.72 -9.50
CA GLN A 15 7.61 0.13 -8.43
C GLN A 15 6.89 -0.94 -7.61
N ASN A 16 5.57 -0.81 -7.46
CA ASN A 16 4.70 -1.73 -6.73
C ASN A 16 4.00 -2.74 -7.64
N ALA A 17 4.50 -2.95 -8.88
CA ALA A 17 3.90 -3.84 -9.88
C ALA A 17 3.52 -5.21 -9.31
N GLN A 18 4.42 -5.86 -8.58
CA GLN A 18 4.16 -7.19 -8.00
C GLN A 18 2.96 -7.19 -7.05
N GLN A 19 2.86 -6.17 -6.19
CA GLN A 19 1.73 -6.02 -5.28
C GLN A 19 0.42 -5.78 -6.03
N ILE A 20 0.43 -4.96 -7.08
CA ILE A 20 -0.77 -4.69 -7.89
C ILE A 20 -1.20 -5.95 -8.63
N LEU A 21 -0.25 -6.66 -9.26
CA LEU A 21 -0.52 -7.84 -10.09
C LEU A 21 -1.06 -9.03 -9.29
N SER A 22 -0.86 -9.07 -7.97
CA SER A 22 -1.46 -10.10 -7.10
C SER A 22 -2.95 -9.90 -6.86
N PHE A 23 -3.52 -8.73 -7.18
CA PHE A 23 -4.96 -8.52 -7.12
C PHE A 23 -5.66 -9.22 -8.28
N HIS A 24 -6.61 -10.12 -7.95
CA HIS A 24 -7.40 -10.81 -8.96
C HIS A 24 -8.20 -9.86 -9.87
N GLU A 25 -8.58 -8.71 -9.35
CA GLU A 25 -9.30 -7.66 -10.05
C GLU A 25 -8.54 -7.13 -11.28
N VAL A 26 -7.22 -7.27 -11.32
CA VAL A 26 -6.40 -6.89 -12.49
C VAL A 26 -6.89 -7.61 -13.75
N GLN A 27 -7.31 -8.87 -13.61
CA GLN A 27 -7.81 -9.68 -14.73
C GLN A 27 -9.12 -9.14 -15.33
N ASP A 28 -9.83 -8.32 -14.57
CA ASP A 28 -11.11 -7.75 -14.92
C ASP A 28 -10.99 -6.30 -15.44
N LEU A 29 -9.80 -5.70 -15.48
CA LEU A 29 -9.61 -4.31 -15.93
C LEU A 29 -10.11 -4.06 -17.37
N PRO A 30 -9.83 -4.92 -18.38
CA PRO A 30 -10.25 -4.64 -19.76
C PRO A 30 -11.77 -4.53 -19.94
N GLN A 31 -12.56 -5.19 -19.09
CA GLN A 31 -14.04 -5.12 -19.15
C GLN A 31 -14.63 -3.98 -18.30
N ILE A 32 -13.83 -3.37 -17.42
CA ILE A 32 -14.23 -2.24 -16.58
C ILE A 32 -13.99 -0.91 -17.32
N LEU A 33 -12.90 -0.83 -18.09
CA LEU A 33 -12.52 0.36 -18.85
C LEU A 33 -13.41 0.56 -20.09
N SER A 34 -13.64 1.82 -20.45
CA SER A 34 -14.27 2.21 -21.72
C SER A 34 -13.36 1.88 -22.92
N GLU A 35 -13.91 1.95 -24.14
CA GLU A 35 -13.13 1.62 -25.35
C GLU A 35 -11.89 2.52 -25.57
N ASP A 36 -11.84 3.76 -25.11
CA ASP A 36 -10.66 4.62 -25.34
C ASP A 36 -10.00 5.08 -24.03
N GLU A 37 -10.47 4.55 -22.89
CA GLU A 37 -9.96 4.86 -21.56
C GLU A 37 -8.70 4.04 -21.28
N TYR A 38 -7.68 4.68 -20.72
CA TYR A 38 -6.44 4.02 -20.32
C TYR A 38 -6.04 4.33 -18.88
N ILE A 39 -5.39 3.37 -18.24
CA ILE A 39 -4.89 3.51 -16.88
C ILE A 39 -3.55 4.23 -16.92
N GLU A 40 -3.49 5.42 -16.32
CA GLU A 40 -2.25 6.18 -16.12
C GLU A 40 -1.48 5.69 -14.91
N TYR A 41 -2.21 5.39 -13.83
CA TYR A 41 -1.60 4.91 -12.60
C TYR A 41 -2.55 4.01 -11.82
N ILE A 42 -2.00 3.07 -11.06
CA ILE A 42 -2.78 2.20 -10.22
C ILE A 42 -2.04 1.94 -8.91
N ALA A 43 -2.77 1.93 -7.80
CA ALA A 43 -2.20 1.70 -6.49
C ALA A 43 -3.06 0.71 -5.70
N SER A 44 -2.43 0.00 -4.77
CA SER A 44 -3.21 -0.70 -3.74
C SER A 44 -3.76 0.30 -2.73
N ALA A 45 -5.02 0.14 -2.34
CA ALA A 45 -5.66 1.01 -1.37
C ALA A 45 -6.82 0.33 -0.66
N THR A 46 -7.28 0.94 0.42
CA THR A 46 -8.50 0.56 1.15
C THR A 46 -9.54 1.68 1.06
N MET A 47 -10.75 1.36 0.63
CA MET A 47 -11.89 2.28 0.65
C MET A 47 -13.14 1.57 1.16
N ASN A 48 -13.93 2.21 2.02
CA ASN A 48 -15.12 1.63 2.63
C ASN A 48 -14.87 0.26 3.33
N ASN A 49 -13.71 0.11 3.98
CA ASN A 49 -13.23 -1.13 4.61
C ASN A 49 -13.08 -2.32 3.66
N LYS A 50 -12.89 -2.05 2.36
CA LYS A 50 -12.54 -3.05 1.36
C LYS A 50 -11.15 -2.71 0.83
N LYS A 51 -10.28 -3.71 0.78
CA LYS A 51 -8.98 -3.61 0.11
C LYS A 51 -9.18 -3.82 -1.40
N GLY A 52 -8.46 -3.08 -2.22
CA GLY A 52 -8.61 -3.14 -3.66
C GLY A 52 -7.56 -2.30 -4.38
N LEU A 53 -7.90 -1.91 -5.60
CA LEU A 53 -7.08 -1.12 -6.50
C LEU A 53 -7.69 0.27 -6.69
N LEU A 54 -6.91 1.32 -6.46
CA LEU A 54 -7.21 2.68 -6.87
C LEU A 54 -6.57 2.92 -8.24
N ALA A 55 -7.36 2.92 -9.31
CA ALA A 55 -6.88 3.20 -10.66
C ALA A 55 -7.26 4.63 -11.07
N LEU A 56 -6.27 5.40 -11.48
CA LEU A 56 -6.45 6.72 -12.08
C LEU A 56 -6.34 6.55 -13.59
N THR A 57 -7.43 6.83 -14.29
CA THR A 57 -7.50 6.82 -15.75
C THR A 57 -7.47 8.23 -16.28
N ASP A 58 -7.40 8.37 -17.60
CA ASP A 58 -7.53 9.66 -18.28
C ASP A 58 -8.95 10.25 -18.23
N GLU A 59 -9.95 9.45 -17.83
CA GLU A 59 -11.35 9.87 -17.74
C GLU A 59 -11.83 10.05 -16.30
N ARG A 60 -11.38 9.21 -15.36
CA ARG A 60 -11.96 9.11 -14.01
C ARG A 60 -11.05 8.37 -13.03
N VAL A 61 -11.44 8.39 -11.76
CA VAL A 61 -10.86 7.53 -10.73
C VAL A 61 -11.77 6.34 -10.49
N LEU A 62 -11.19 5.15 -10.44
CA LEU A 62 -11.85 3.88 -10.15
C LEU A 62 -11.29 3.30 -8.85
N PHE A 63 -12.18 2.83 -7.98
CA PHE A 63 -11.81 1.95 -6.87
C PHE A 63 -12.39 0.57 -7.12
N ILE A 64 -11.53 -0.41 -7.39
CA ILE A 64 -11.89 -1.73 -7.90
C ILE A 64 -11.58 -2.76 -6.79
N TYR A 65 -12.56 -3.60 -6.45
CA TYR A 65 -12.46 -4.51 -5.32
C TYR A 65 -13.30 -5.78 -5.50
N ARG A 66 -12.95 -6.85 -4.78
CA ARG A 66 -13.78 -8.05 -4.63
C ARG A 66 -14.88 -7.88 -3.59
N ASP A 67 -16.07 -8.34 -3.93
CA ASP A 67 -17.20 -8.49 -3.01
C ASP A 67 -17.97 -9.76 -3.32
N ASN A 68 -18.02 -10.69 -2.36
CA ASN A 68 -18.65 -12.01 -2.52
C ASN A 68 -18.16 -12.77 -3.77
N GLY A 69 -16.85 -12.72 -4.05
CA GLY A 69 -16.22 -13.40 -5.19
C GLY A 69 -16.39 -12.71 -6.54
N TYR A 70 -17.09 -11.56 -6.60
CA TYR A 70 -17.26 -10.77 -7.82
C TYR A 70 -16.43 -9.50 -7.76
N THR A 71 -15.89 -9.09 -8.91
CA THR A 71 -15.31 -7.75 -9.03
C THR A 71 -16.42 -6.71 -9.08
N ARG A 72 -16.22 -5.66 -8.29
CA ARG A 72 -17.04 -4.46 -8.19
C ARG A 72 -16.12 -3.26 -8.33
N PHE A 73 -16.70 -2.13 -8.69
CA PHE A 73 -15.97 -0.88 -8.69
C PHE A 73 -16.87 0.27 -8.30
N ASP A 74 -16.29 1.23 -7.59
CA ASP A 74 -16.84 2.56 -7.41
C ASP A 74 -16.10 3.51 -8.37
N GLN A 75 -16.78 4.53 -8.87
CA GLN A 75 -16.20 5.49 -9.81
C GLN A 75 -16.39 6.93 -9.34
N MET A 76 -15.41 7.78 -9.64
CA MET A 76 -15.43 9.22 -9.37
C MET A 76 -14.94 9.96 -10.61
N ASN A 77 -15.81 10.75 -11.23
CA ASN A 77 -15.40 11.59 -12.35
C ASN A 77 -14.56 12.76 -11.83
N TYR A 78 -13.49 13.14 -12.54
CA TYR A 78 -12.67 14.28 -12.12
C TYR A 78 -13.47 15.58 -11.99
N GLU A 79 -14.46 15.80 -12.86
CA GLU A 79 -15.33 16.98 -12.82
C GLU A 79 -16.21 17.10 -11.56
N ASP A 80 -16.38 16.01 -10.82
CA ASP A 80 -17.13 15.98 -9.57
C ASP A 80 -16.24 16.15 -8.34
N ILE A 81 -14.93 16.00 -8.49
CA ILE A 81 -13.96 16.21 -7.42
C ILE A 81 -13.73 17.71 -7.24
N THR A 82 -13.98 18.17 -6.02
CA THR A 82 -13.86 19.57 -5.64
C THR A 82 -12.57 19.88 -4.92
N PHE A 83 -12.04 18.91 -4.17
CA PHE A 83 -10.85 19.05 -3.35
C PHE A 83 -10.33 17.68 -2.91
N ILE A 84 -9.02 17.56 -2.73
CA ILE A 84 -8.37 16.38 -2.15
C ILE A 84 -7.56 16.77 -0.92
N HIS A 85 -7.63 15.97 0.14
CA HIS A 85 -6.91 16.21 1.38
C HIS A 85 -6.01 15.02 1.71
N PRO A 86 -4.70 15.08 1.37
CA PRO A 86 -3.77 14.03 1.72
C PRO A 86 -3.35 14.09 3.19
N GLN A 87 -3.27 12.92 3.81
CA GLN A 87 -2.69 12.68 5.12
C GLN A 87 -1.59 11.63 4.99
N ARG A 88 -0.50 11.79 5.75
CA ARG A 88 0.65 10.90 5.69
C ARG A 88 1.02 10.44 7.09
N ASP A 89 1.16 9.14 7.24
CA ASP A 89 1.81 8.50 8.37
C ASP A 89 3.19 7.97 7.95
N SER A 90 3.88 7.24 8.83
CA SER A 90 5.28 6.84 8.60
C SER A 90 5.47 5.96 7.35
N PHE A 91 4.49 5.12 7.01
CA PHE A 91 4.61 4.11 5.95
C PHE A 91 3.52 4.24 4.89
N TYR A 92 2.31 4.58 5.33
CA TYR A 92 1.15 4.73 4.48
C TYR A 92 0.65 6.16 4.52
N GLY A 93 -0.15 6.50 3.54
CA GLY A 93 -0.96 7.69 3.57
C GLY A 93 -2.40 7.42 3.17
N GLU A 94 -3.17 8.47 3.33
CA GLU A 94 -4.60 8.49 3.13
C GLU A 94 -4.98 9.73 2.31
N ILE A 95 -6.10 9.66 1.59
CA ILE A 95 -6.67 10.76 0.84
C ILE A 95 -8.15 10.84 1.18
N GLU A 96 -8.60 11.99 1.67
CA GLU A 96 -10.03 12.34 1.60
C GLU A 96 -10.30 13.04 0.28
N ILE A 97 -11.14 12.45 -0.57
CA ILE A 97 -11.57 13.01 -1.86
C ILE A 97 -12.96 13.62 -1.66
N TYR A 98 -13.06 14.95 -1.75
CA TYR A 98 -14.31 15.68 -1.59
C TYR A 98 -14.98 15.86 -2.94
N LEU A 99 -16.20 15.33 -3.06
CA LEU A 99 -17.03 15.42 -4.26
C LEU A 99 -18.16 16.45 -4.01
N LYS A 100 -18.90 16.83 -5.06
CA LYS A 100 -20.01 17.79 -4.94
C LYS A 100 -21.07 17.42 -3.89
N GLU A 101 -21.35 16.12 -3.72
CA GLU A 101 -22.45 15.63 -2.87
C GLU A 101 -22.00 14.71 -1.71
N ASN A 102 -20.76 14.21 -1.75
CA ASN A 102 -20.24 13.25 -0.77
C ASN A 102 -18.71 13.36 -0.63
N LYS A 103 -18.11 12.45 0.12
CA LYS A 103 -16.66 12.29 0.18
C LYS A 103 -16.29 10.81 0.15
N ALA A 104 -15.15 10.51 -0.45
CA ALA A 104 -14.50 9.21 -0.36
C ALA A 104 -13.29 9.32 0.58
N HIS A 105 -13.03 8.26 1.33
CA HIS A 105 -11.86 8.16 2.20
C HIS A 105 -11.07 6.93 1.78
N VAL A 106 -9.92 7.19 1.17
CA VAL A 106 -9.00 6.17 0.66
C VAL A 106 -7.82 6.10 1.61
N ARG A 107 -7.50 4.90 2.09
CA ARG A 107 -6.47 4.64 3.10
C ARG A 107 -5.50 3.57 2.63
N ASP A 108 -4.47 3.32 3.43
CA ASP A 108 -3.48 2.26 3.22
C ASP A 108 -2.76 2.35 1.87
N ILE A 109 -2.62 3.56 1.33
CA ILE A 109 -1.84 3.84 0.12
C ILE A 109 -0.38 3.93 0.53
N SER A 110 0.55 3.25 -0.16
CA SER A 110 1.96 3.42 0.16
C SER A 110 2.39 4.88 0.01
N ASN A 111 3.32 5.37 0.83
CA ASN A 111 3.79 6.76 0.72
C ASN A 111 4.43 7.09 -0.65
N TYR A 112 4.92 6.07 -1.37
CA TYR A 112 5.39 6.21 -2.74
C TYR A 112 4.20 6.46 -3.68
N ASP A 113 3.22 5.54 -3.69
CA ASP A 113 2.05 5.62 -4.56
C ASP A 113 1.22 6.88 -4.31
N LEU A 114 1.15 7.31 -3.05
CA LEU A 114 0.45 8.54 -2.69
C LEU A 114 1.03 9.76 -3.42
N ASN A 115 2.35 9.83 -3.66
CA ASN A 115 2.92 10.99 -4.36
C ASN A 115 2.50 11.01 -5.83
N GLU A 116 2.57 9.86 -6.50
CA GLU A 116 2.16 9.71 -7.91
C GLU A 116 0.66 10.00 -8.07
N VAL A 117 -0.17 9.47 -7.16
CA VAL A 117 -1.62 9.74 -7.13
C VAL A 117 -1.91 11.24 -6.98
N LEU A 118 -1.18 11.93 -6.10
CA LEU A 118 -1.37 13.38 -5.90
C LEU A 118 -0.93 14.20 -7.11
N GLU A 119 0.16 13.81 -7.77
CA GLU A 119 0.63 14.48 -8.98
C GLU A 119 -0.40 14.38 -10.12
N LEU A 120 -1.02 13.21 -10.30
CA LEU A 120 -2.11 13.04 -11.27
C LEU A 120 -3.37 13.80 -10.87
N PHE A 121 -3.75 13.80 -9.59
CA PHE A 121 -4.88 14.63 -9.18
C PHE A 121 -4.66 16.12 -9.45
N ASP A 122 -3.43 16.62 -9.27
CA ASP A 122 -3.09 18.01 -9.57
C ASP A 122 -3.06 18.31 -11.08
N SER A 123 -2.92 17.30 -11.95
CA SER A 123 -3.01 17.46 -13.41
C SER A 123 -4.47 17.51 -13.91
N TYR A 124 -5.37 16.80 -13.22
CA TYR A 124 -6.78 16.67 -13.61
C TYR A 124 -7.74 17.63 -12.92
N ILE A 125 -7.42 18.01 -11.68
CA ILE A 125 -8.25 18.92 -10.89
C ILE A 125 -7.57 20.28 -10.95
N ASP A 126 -8.32 21.32 -11.32
CA ASP A 126 -7.90 22.72 -11.19
C ASP A 126 -7.80 23.10 -9.69
N ASN A 127 -6.84 22.51 -8.98
CA ASN A 127 -6.53 22.82 -7.61
C ASN A 127 -5.67 24.08 -7.59
N GLU A 128 -6.06 25.09 -6.81
CA GLU A 128 -5.05 26.03 -6.34
C GLU A 128 -4.02 25.23 -5.52
N PRO A 129 -2.71 25.43 -5.75
CA PRO A 129 -1.66 24.54 -5.26
C PRO A 129 -1.80 24.30 -3.76
N TYR A 130 -1.87 23.03 -3.37
CA TYR A 130 -1.97 22.60 -1.97
C TYR A 130 -0.80 23.14 -1.17
N GLN A 131 -1.06 24.13 -0.31
CA GLN A 131 -0.08 24.57 0.68
C GLN A 131 -0.12 23.60 1.86
N GLN A 132 0.91 22.75 1.97
CA GLN A 132 1.07 21.89 3.13
C GLN A 132 0.90 22.72 4.41
N PRO A 133 0.02 22.31 5.35
CA PRO A 133 -0.08 23.00 6.62
C PRO A 133 1.29 22.90 7.30
N ALA A 134 1.94 24.05 7.49
CA ALA A 134 3.23 24.12 8.18
C ALA A 134 3.13 23.31 9.47
N LYS A 135 4.02 22.32 9.65
CA LYS A 135 4.12 21.50 10.85
C LYS A 135 3.94 22.41 12.06
N LYS A 136 2.86 22.17 12.81
CA LYS A 136 2.48 22.97 13.96
C LYS A 136 3.50 22.72 15.07
N GLY A 137 4.63 23.42 15.00
CA GLY A 137 5.64 23.41 16.05
C GLY A 137 4.96 23.80 17.35
N SER A 138 5.05 22.94 18.35
CA SER A 138 4.62 23.19 19.73
C SER A 138 5.51 24.28 20.35
N PHE A 139 5.24 25.54 19.99
CA PHE A 139 5.94 26.66 20.59
C PHE A 139 5.22 27.08 21.88
N LEU A 140 5.84 26.68 23.00
CA LEU A 140 5.60 27.17 24.35
C LEU A 140 5.44 28.70 24.35
N GLY A 141 4.42 29.19 25.04
CA GLY A 141 3.94 30.56 24.89
C GLY A 141 4.86 31.68 25.38
N GLY A 142 4.54 32.87 24.88
CA GLY A 142 4.77 34.14 25.58
C GLY A 142 5.69 35.12 24.86
N PHE A 143 5.17 36.33 24.64
CA PHE A 143 5.88 37.55 24.24
C PHE A 143 6.31 37.68 22.77
N PHE A 144 5.42 38.23 21.93
CA PHE A 144 5.49 39.62 21.46
C PHE A 144 4.41 39.83 20.39
N LYS A 145 3.41 40.66 20.72
CA LYS A 145 2.51 41.25 19.73
C LYS A 145 3.13 42.57 19.25
N PHE A 146 2.90 42.87 17.97
CA PHE A 146 3.02 44.18 17.30
C PHE A 146 4.41 44.69 16.91
N VAL A 147 4.85 44.38 15.69
CA VAL A 147 5.28 45.33 14.62
C VAL A 147 5.17 44.52 13.30
N GLY A 148 4.22 44.77 12.41
CA GLY A 148 4.41 45.74 11.34
C GLY A 148 4.30 45.03 9.99
N PHE A 149 3.11 45.09 9.41
CA PHE A 149 2.79 44.79 8.02
C PHE A 149 3.74 45.58 7.09
N VAL A 150 4.12 44.96 5.96
CA VAL A 150 4.80 45.54 4.79
C VAL A 150 6.32 45.73 4.91
N THR A 151 7.09 44.82 4.30
CA THR A 151 8.12 45.12 3.28
C THR A 151 8.79 43.82 2.79
N CYS A 152 9.08 43.78 1.48
CA CYS A 152 9.96 42.84 0.78
C CYS A 152 9.34 41.55 0.20
N ILE A 153 8.38 41.75 -0.71
CA ILE A 153 8.51 41.17 -2.06
C ILE A 153 9.83 41.70 -2.66
N ILE A 154 10.55 40.86 -3.41
CA ILE A 154 11.88 41.06 -4.06
C ILE A 154 13.05 40.54 -3.21
N PHE A 155 13.38 39.26 -3.36
CA PHE A 155 14.72 38.82 -3.78
C PHE A 155 14.59 37.47 -4.50
N LEU A 156 14.46 37.58 -5.82
CA LEU A 156 14.73 36.52 -6.79
C LEU A 156 16.25 36.42 -6.97
N ILE A 157 16.72 35.19 -7.20
CA ILE A 157 18.01 34.80 -7.79
C ILE A 157 19.21 34.79 -6.83
N GLY A 158 19.72 33.57 -6.57
CA GLY A 158 21.13 33.39 -6.27
C GLY A 158 21.46 32.12 -5.48
N PHE A 159 22.00 31.13 -6.20
CA PHE A 159 22.88 30.06 -5.72
C PHE A 159 22.25 28.85 -5.01
N GLY A 160 22.20 27.76 -5.78
CA GLY A 160 22.03 26.40 -5.29
C GLY A 160 22.29 25.40 -6.42
N VAL A 161 23.45 25.50 -7.06
CA VAL A 161 23.98 24.45 -7.95
C VAL A 161 24.28 23.25 -7.06
N GLY A 162 23.49 22.18 -7.22
CA GLY A 162 23.63 20.92 -6.50
C GLY A 162 23.13 19.79 -7.39
N ILE A 163 23.98 19.40 -8.34
CA ILE A 163 24.19 18.04 -8.86
C ILE A 163 23.16 17.00 -8.38
N TYR A 164 22.21 16.63 -9.26
CA TYR A 164 21.63 15.29 -9.23
C TYR A 164 22.46 14.46 -10.22
N GLU A 165 23.24 13.54 -9.68
CA GLU A 165 23.90 12.48 -10.44
C GLU A 165 22.82 11.59 -11.06
N GLU A 166 22.88 11.41 -12.37
CA GLU A 166 22.11 10.41 -13.10
C GLU A 166 22.43 9.03 -12.55
N MET A 167 21.48 8.41 -11.86
CA MET A 167 21.57 7.01 -11.48
C MET A 167 21.27 6.17 -12.74
N SER A 168 22.32 5.59 -13.32
CA SER A 168 22.20 4.64 -14.41
C SER A 168 21.53 3.36 -13.92
N VAL A 169 20.24 3.18 -14.22
CA VAL A 169 19.55 1.90 -14.07
C VAL A 169 19.88 1.04 -15.29
N SER A 170 20.55 -0.08 -15.06
CA SER A 170 20.78 -1.08 -16.10
C SER A 170 19.46 -1.78 -16.44
N GLU A 171 18.99 -1.60 -17.66
CA GLU A 171 17.91 -2.41 -18.23
C GLU A 171 18.30 -3.89 -18.19
N THR A 172 17.59 -4.67 -17.38
CA THR A 172 17.61 -6.13 -17.45
C THR A 172 16.28 -6.56 -18.02
N SER A 173 16.29 -7.05 -19.25
CA SER A 173 15.14 -7.68 -19.89
C SER A 173 14.93 -9.06 -19.28
N LEU A 174 13.73 -9.32 -18.76
CA LEU A 174 13.30 -10.67 -18.37
C LEU A 174 11.89 -10.95 -18.89
N SER A 175 11.85 -11.92 -19.79
CA SER A 175 10.71 -12.68 -20.27
C SER A 175 10.30 -13.75 -19.24
N ASP A 176 9.01 -14.09 -19.27
CA ASP A 176 8.29 -15.14 -18.52
C ASP A 176 7.80 -14.74 -17.12
N THR A 177 6.47 -14.62 -17.00
CA THR A 177 5.70 -14.40 -15.77
C THR A 177 5.89 -15.56 -14.80
N SER A 178 6.92 -15.49 -13.96
CA SER A 178 7.08 -16.34 -12.78
C SER A 178 6.57 -15.60 -11.56
N ASN A 179 5.78 -16.26 -10.71
CA ASN A 179 5.46 -15.79 -9.37
C ASN A 179 6.78 -15.65 -8.60
N GLU A 180 7.31 -14.43 -8.51
CA GLU A 180 8.55 -14.14 -7.79
C GLU A 180 8.28 -14.21 -6.28
N GLU A 181 9.10 -14.99 -5.58
CA GLU A 181 9.03 -15.14 -4.12
C GLU A 181 9.36 -13.80 -3.44
N ILE A 182 8.40 -13.22 -2.72
CA ILE A 182 8.66 -12.06 -1.87
C ILE A 182 9.44 -12.55 -0.65
N THR A 183 10.65 -12.02 -0.46
CA THR A 183 11.50 -12.29 0.71
C THR A 183 11.59 -11.05 1.58
N LEU A 184 11.37 -11.20 2.88
CA LEU A 184 11.74 -10.22 3.90
C LEU A 184 13.14 -10.54 4.41
N ASP A 185 13.84 -9.54 4.97
CA ASP A 185 15.04 -9.77 5.79
C ASP A 185 14.64 -10.25 7.21
N GLY A 186 13.70 -11.20 7.26
CA GLY A 186 13.11 -11.73 8.49
C GLY A 186 13.76 -13.02 8.97
N LEU A 187 13.40 -13.46 10.17
CA LEU A 187 13.94 -14.67 10.79
C LEU A 187 13.05 -15.88 10.53
N SER A 188 13.63 -17.08 10.44
CA SER A 188 12.83 -18.30 10.44
C SER A 188 12.01 -18.43 11.72
N PRO A 189 10.91 -19.22 11.77
CA PRO A 189 10.07 -19.33 12.97
C PRO A 189 10.84 -19.72 14.24
N GLU A 190 11.86 -20.58 14.13
CA GLU A 190 12.68 -20.99 15.27
C GLU A 190 13.59 -19.84 15.75
N GLU A 191 14.15 -19.08 14.82
CA GLU A 191 15.00 -17.93 15.12
C GLU A 191 14.19 -16.75 15.66
N ALA A 192 13.02 -16.48 15.08
CA ALA A 192 12.09 -15.46 15.55
C ALA A 192 11.56 -15.76 16.96
N PHE A 193 11.29 -17.03 17.30
CA PHE A 193 10.95 -17.38 18.68
C PHE A 193 12.10 -17.13 19.64
N LYS A 194 13.34 -17.41 19.21
CA LYS A 194 14.52 -17.20 20.04
C LYS A 194 14.85 -15.72 20.24
N GLU A 195 14.73 -14.92 19.18
CA GLU A 195 15.10 -13.50 19.17
C GLU A 195 13.97 -12.62 19.72
N TYR A 196 12.74 -12.83 19.24
CA TYR A 196 11.57 -11.98 19.55
C TYR A 196 10.57 -12.64 20.52
N GLY A 197 10.76 -13.91 20.88
CA GLY A 197 9.75 -14.64 21.66
C GLY A 197 8.43 -14.84 20.91
N ILE A 198 8.37 -14.64 19.60
CA ILE A 198 7.14 -14.82 18.82
C ILE A 198 7.01 -16.30 18.43
N GLU A 199 5.94 -16.94 18.90
CA GLU A 199 5.65 -18.35 18.65
C GLU A 199 4.54 -18.51 17.63
N VAL A 200 4.81 -19.21 16.52
CA VAL A 200 3.75 -19.67 15.61
C VAL A 200 3.04 -20.86 16.23
N THR A 201 1.82 -20.65 16.72
CA THR A 201 1.03 -21.69 17.39
C THR A 201 0.33 -22.59 16.38
N SER A 202 -0.24 -22.01 15.33
CA SER A 202 -0.84 -22.76 14.23
C SER A 202 -0.80 -21.95 12.94
N ILE A 203 -0.70 -22.64 11.81
CA ILE A 203 -1.03 -22.09 10.51
C ILE A 203 -1.52 -23.22 9.61
N THR A 204 -2.73 -23.08 9.10
CA THR A 204 -3.41 -24.17 8.39
C THR A 204 -4.31 -23.64 7.30
N LEU A 205 -4.52 -24.48 6.30
CA LEU A 205 -5.47 -24.23 5.22
C LEU A 205 -6.80 -24.93 5.57
N ASP A 206 -7.84 -24.13 5.84
CA ASP A 206 -9.23 -24.57 5.94
C ASP A 206 -9.84 -24.64 4.53
N LYS A 207 -9.65 -25.79 3.88
CA LYS A 207 -10.16 -26.07 2.53
C LYS A 207 -11.68 -26.09 2.43
N GLU A 208 -12.42 -26.24 3.53
CA GLU A 208 -13.89 -26.21 3.47
C GLU A 208 -14.41 -24.78 3.31
N LYS A 209 -13.64 -23.80 3.79
CA LYS A 209 -14.00 -22.37 3.73
C LYS A 209 -13.14 -21.56 2.78
N ASP A 210 -12.17 -22.20 2.13
CA ASP A 210 -11.12 -21.54 1.35
C ASP A 210 -10.42 -20.44 2.17
N LEU A 211 -10.06 -20.75 3.42
CA LEU A 211 -9.39 -19.83 4.34
C LEU A 211 -8.02 -20.34 4.78
N ILE A 212 -7.09 -19.41 4.97
CA ILE A 212 -5.87 -19.60 5.73
C ILE A 212 -6.14 -19.10 7.14
N VAL A 213 -5.95 -19.97 8.13
CA VAL A 213 -6.15 -19.66 9.54
C VAL A 213 -4.84 -19.90 10.28
N GLY A 214 -4.39 -18.90 11.03
CA GLY A 214 -3.18 -18.99 11.83
C GLY A 214 -3.27 -18.25 13.15
N GLU A 215 -2.40 -18.62 14.07
CA GLU A 215 -2.26 -17.95 15.37
C GLU A 215 -0.77 -17.81 15.69
N LEU A 216 -0.35 -16.58 15.98
CA LEU A 216 0.97 -16.26 16.53
C LEU A 216 0.78 -15.71 17.93
N THR A 217 1.67 -16.04 18.86
CA THR A 217 1.62 -15.50 20.22
C THR A 217 2.95 -14.84 20.59
N ASN A 218 2.89 -13.62 21.13
CA ASN A 218 4.05 -12.98 21.71
C ASN A 218 4.32 -13.59 23.11
N LYS A 219 5.38 -14.39 23.24
CA LYS A 219 5.81 -14.99 24.52
C LYS A 219 6.92 -14.21 25.21
N SER A 220 7.39 -13.11 24.63
CA SER A 220 8.37 -12.23 25.28
C SER A 220 7.69 -11.31 26.31
N ASP A 221 8.49 -10.54 27.02
CA ASP A 221 8.06 -9.43 27.86
C ASP A 221 8.11 -8.07 27.13
N GLN A 222 8.36 -8.08 25.82
CA GLN A 222 8.47 -6.88 24.99
C GLN A 222 7.16 -6.58 24.25
N LEU A 223 6.83 -5.30 24.15
CA LEU A 223 5.83 -4.79 23.20
C LEU A 223 6.51 -4.60 21.85
N TYR A 224 5.91 -5.08 20.77
CA TYR A 224 6.35 -4.76 19.41
C TYR A 224 5.42 -3.73 18.78
N ARG A 225 5.96 -2.67 18.19
CA ARG A 225 5.18 -1.69 17.44
C ARG A 225 4.49 -2.34 16.24
N SER A 226 5.21 -3.23 15.56
CA SER A 226 4.70 -4.01 14.43
C SER A 226 5.38 -5.36 14.37
N ALA A 227 4.64 -6.40 13.97
CA ALA A 227 5.17 -7.71 13.64
C ALA A 227 4.62 -8.17 12.29
N TYR A 228 5.44 -8.88 11.52
CA TYR A 228 5.14 -9.36 10.17
C TYR A 228 5.33 -10.86 10.08
N ILE A 229 4.56 -11.50 9.20
CA ILE A 229 4.73 -12.92 8.85
C ILE A 229 4.64 -13.09 7.33
N ASN A 230 5.61 -13.81 6.79
CA ASN A 230 5.62 -14.27 5.40
C ASN A 230 5.35 -15.78 5.35
N VAL A 231 4.31 -16.18 4.63
CA VAL A 231 3.84 -17.57 4.57
C VAL A 231 3.73 -18.01 3.13
N HIS A 232 4.46 -19.06 2.81
CA HIS A 232 4.40 -19.72 1.52
C HIS A 232 3.19 -20.64 1.41
N ILE A 233 2.54 -20.56 0.27
CA ILE A 233 1.51 -21.46 -0.22
C ILE A 233 2.17 -22.43 -1.21
N LEU A 234 2.06 -23.73 -0.92
CA LEU A 234 2.71 -24.78 -1.67
C LEU A 234 1.70 -25.81 -2.18
N ASP A 235 1.96 -26.38 -3.34
CA ASP A 235 1.17 -27.50 -3.88
C ASP A 235 1.49 -28.84 -3.18
N LYS A 236 0.81 -29.90 -3.61
CA LYS A 236 1.00 -31.27 -3.09
C LYS A 236 2.43 -31.81 -3.25
N GLU A 237 3.19 -31.29 -4.21
CA GLU A 237 4.56 -31.69 -4.52
C GLU A 237 5.58 -30.82 -3.76
N GLY A 238 5.09 -29.84 -2.99
CA GLY A 238 5.91 -28.87 -2.26
C GLY A 238 6.43 -27.74 -3.15
N LYS A 239 5.89 -27.58 -4.36
CA LYS A 239 6.25 -26.48 -5.26
C LYS A 239 5.60 -25.19 -4.74
N PHE A 240 6.38 -24.11 -4.76
CA PHE A 240 5.88 -22.76 -4.50
C PHE A 240 4.79 -22.38 -5.49
N LEU A 241 3.64 -21.96 -4.96
CA LEU A 241 2.55 -21.37 -5.72
C LEU A 241 2.56 -19.86 -5.54
N ASP A 242 2.50 -19.42 -4.28
CA ASP A 242 2.40 -18.01 -3.92
C ASP A 242 2.85 -17.80 -2.45
N ASN A 243 2.91 -16.56 -1.99
CA ASN A 243 3.05 -16.23 -0.58
C ASN A 243 2.11 -15.10 -0.17
N PHE A 244 1.75 -15.06 1.11
CA PHE A 244 1.11 -13.88 1.68
C PHE A 244 1.98 -13.26 2.75
N LEU A 245 1.88 -11.93 2.84
CA LEU A 245 2.52 -11.11 3.85
C LEU A 245 1.43 -10.45 4.68
N GLU A 246 1.42 -10.76 5.97
CA GLU A 246 0.51 -10.14 6.92
C GLU A 246 1.27 -9.43 8.04
N SER A 247 0.58 -8.50 8.70
CA SER A 247 1.15 -7.76 9.82
C SER A 247 0.13 -7.48 10.92
N THR A 248 0.64 -7.24 12.12
CA THR A 248 -0.13 -6.71 13.25
C THR A 248 0.64 -5.56 13.90
N GLU A 249 -0.10 -4.61 14.47
CA GLU A 249 0.47 -3.48 15.21
C GLU A 249 0.29 -3.68 16.72
N ASN A 250 1.16 -3.04 17.51
CA ASN A 250 1.11 -3.02 18.97
C ASN A 250 0.99 -4.42 19.60
N PHE A 251 1.82 -5.37 19.16
CA PHE A 251 1.73 -6.76 19.57
C PHE A 251 2.22 -6.94 21.02
N GLU A 252 1.27 -6.96 21.97
CA GLU A 252 1.55 -6.90 23.41
C GLU A 252 2.11 -8.23 23.97
N PRO A 253 2.87 -8.19 25.09
CA PRO A 253 3.28 -9.40 25.79
C PRO A 253 2.10 -10.33 26.14
N GLY A 254 2.16 -11.57 25.69
CA GLY A 254 1.12 -12.58 25.89
C GLY A 254 -0.07 -12.48 24.94
N GLU A 255 -0.12 -11.49 24.05
CA GLU A 255 -1.17 -11.36 23.05
C GLU A 255 -1.07 -12.48 22.01
N THR A 256 -2.23 -12.90 21.49
CA THR A 256 -2.35 -13.82 20.37
C THR A 256 -2.95 -13.09 19.17
N TRP A 257 -2.14 -12.95 18.12
CA TRP A 257 -2.57 -12.47 16.82
C TRP A 257 -3.20 -13.61 16.01
N LYS A 258 -4.44 -13.40 15.56
CA LYS A 258 -5.18 -14.36 14.73
C LYS A 258 -5.18 -13.90 13.28
N ILE A 259 -4.80 -14.81 12.40
CA ILE A 259 -4.80 -14.62 10.95
C ILE A 259 -5.99 -15.37 10.38
N GLU A 260 -6.79 -14.68 9.58
CA GLU A 260 -7.89 -15.26 8.81
C GLU A 260 -7.92 -14.56 7.45
N LEU A 261 -7.45 -15.27 6.41
CA LEU A 261 -7.36 -14.76 5.04
C LEU A 261 -8.02 -15.73 4.09
N TYR A 262 -8.52 -15.25 2.96
CA TYR A 262 -8.96 -16.14 1.89
C TYR A 262 -7.77 -16.77 1.17
N ASN A 263 -7.84 -18.09 0.96
CA ASN A 263 -6.93 -18.80 0.07
C ASN A 263 -7.50 -18.79 -1.34
N TYR A 264 -6.82 -18.11 -2.26
CA TYR A 264 -7.25 -18.08 -3.66
C TYR A 264 -6.53 -19.10 -4.54
N GLU A 265 -5.53 -19.79 -4.01
CA GLU A 265 -4.76 -20.80 -4.73
C GLU A 265 -5.50 -22.15 -4.74
N GLU A 266 -6.13 -22.48 -5.87
CA GLU A 266 -6.93 -23.71 -6.04
C GLU A 266 -6.11 -24.99 -5.78
N ASN A 267 -4.80 -24.95 -6.03
CA ASN A 267 -3.89 -26.07 -5.87
C ASN A 267 -3.12 -26.05 -4.53
N ALA A 268 -3.48 -25.15 -3.61
CA ALA A 268 -2.85 -25.05 -2.31
C ALA A 268 -3.09 -26.30 -1.47
N GLU A 269 -2.01 -26.84 -0.92
CA GLU A 269 -2.03 -28.07 -0.14
C GLU A 269 -1.33 -27.92 1.20
N THR A 270 -0.20 -27.20 1.21
CA THR A 270 0.56 -26.98 2.43
C THR A 270 0.96 -25.53 2.57
N LEU A 271 1.02 -25.07 3.82
CA LEU A 271 1.50 -23.75 4.16
C LEU A 271 2.84 -23.88 4.91
N LYS A 272 3.76 -22.95 4.65
CA LYS A 272 5.04 -22.90 5.35
C LYS A 272 5.36 -21.46 5.72
N VAL A 273 5.42 -21.18 7.03
CA VAL A 273 5.97 -19.92 7.51
C VAL A 273 7.44 -19.87 7.13
N LYS A 274 7.83 -18.84 6.38
CA LYS A 274 9.21 -18.63 5.97
C LYS A 274 9.92 -17.68 6.91
N GLU A 275 9.33 -16.52 7.12
CA GLU A 275 9.96 -15.40 7.80
C GLU A 275 8.97 -14.75 8.76
N ILE A 276 9.50 -14.29 9.88
CA ILE A 276 8.83 -13.46 10.88
C ILE A 276 9.79 -12.33 11.22
N ASP A 277 9.27 -11.12 11.29
CA ASP A 277 10.03 -9.94 11.69
C ASP A 277 9.22 -9.12 12.69
N ALA A 278 9.90 -8.41 13.59
CA ALA A 278 9.26 -7.63 14.63
C ALA A 278 10.09 -6.40 14.99
N TYR A 279 9.40 -5.27 15.14
CA TYR A 279 10.02 -3.97 15.41
C TYR A 279 9.60 -3.47 16.78
N GLU A 280 10.58 -3.21 17.64
CA GLU A 280 10.34 -2.55 18.93
C GLU A 280 9.83 -1.10 18.72
N PRO A 281 9.08 -0.54 19.69
CA PRO A 281 8.75 0.87 19.72
C PRO A 281 10.02 1.71 19.63
N LEU A 282 9.97 2.79 18.86
CA LEU A 282 11.04 3.79 18.92
C LEU A 282 11.03 4.38 20.33
N ASP A 283 12.18 4.36 21.01
CA ASP A 283 12.35 5.09 22.26
C ASP A 283 11.91 6.55 22.01
N GLU A 284 10.88 7.01 22.72
CA GLU A 284 10.50 8.42 22.73
C GLU A 284 11.62 9.19 23.46
N GLU A 285 12.63 9.65 22.72
CA GLU A 285 13.63 10.63 23.19
C GLU A 285 13.02 12.03 23.41
#